data_AF-A0A0J1HEZ4-F1
#
_entry.id   AF-A0A0J1HEZ4-F1
#
_cell.length_a   1.000
_cell.length_b   1.000
_cell.length_c   1.000
_cell.angle_alpha   90.00
_cell.angle_beta   90.00
_cell.angle_gamma   90.00
#
_symmetry.space_group_name_H-M   'P 1'
#
loop_
_entity.id
_entity.type
_entity.pdbx_description
1 polymer ?
#
loop_
_entity_poly.entity_id
_entity_poly.type
_entity_poly.pdbx_seq_one_letter_code
_entity_poly.pdbx_strand_id
1 'polypeptide(L)'
;MSELATHIAGSSVTIRFDAPNLDGKITASYRVQDHHGMLLTDELPIDVYSDDEFVEIVIDDELNRLDGFQRKALRIIHLTMENDDGDVAQQERRYAIIASADLFVPQETLITVAEAELHLLDVPNVSKFLGASQGEKRKAIIEASRRISAMRFNPAVVYERSGCFADFPSFDKGIDLTRLSAGEYMDLPARFLEDIAVAVIYEADDVLGGDPIDLARRSGLVSERVGETSLTYQQGRPAQEIVGARAFRVLGKYTTRSYRIGRG
;
A
#
# COMPACT_ATOMS: atom_id res chain seq x y z
N MET A 1 6.29 2.36 -17.02
CA MET A 1 5.23 1.42 -16.59
C MET A 1 3.97 2.24 -16.40
N SER A 2 2.89 1.92 -17.10
CA SER A 2 1.61 2.63 -16.92
C SER A 2 1.08 2.34 -15.51
N GLU A 3 0.76 3.38 -14.74
CA GLU A 3 0.20 3.25 -13.40
C GLU A 3 -1.24 2.74 -13.51
N LEU A 4 -1.58 1.72 -12.73
CA LEU A 4 -2.93 1.15 -12.74
C LEU A 4 -3.90 2.14 -12.09
N ALA A 5 -4.84 2.68 -12.87
CA ALA A 5 -5.90 3.56 -12.36
C ALA A 5 -6.73 2.84 -11.29
N THR A 6 -7.09 3.57 -10.22
CA THR A 6 -7.81 3.01 -9.06
C THR A 6 -9.06 3.84 -8.79
N HIS A 7 -10.20 3.15 -8.61
CA HIS A 7 -11.52 3.74 -8.40
C HIS A 7 -12.21 3.15 -7.17
N ILE A 8 -13.15 3.89 -6.58
CA ILE A 8 -13.92 3.44 -5.41
C ILE A 8 -15.03 2.48 -5.86
N ALA A 9 -15.27 1.43 -5.08
CA ALA A 9 -16.35 0.47 -5.33
C ALA A 9 -17.72 1.17 -5.39
N GLY A 10 -18.54 0.76 -6.35
CA GLY A 10 -19.86 1.36 -6.58
C GLY A 10 -19.82 2.76 -7.20
N SER A 11 -18.70 3.18 -7.79
CA SER A 11 -18.64 4.37 -8.65
C SER A 11 -18.67 3.97 -10.13
N SER A 12 -19.30 4.79 -10.98
CA SER A 12 -19.19 4.64 -12.44
C SER A 12 -17.79 5.06 -12.89
N VAL A 13 -17.22 4.32 -13.84
CA VAL A 13 -15.85 4.56 -14.33
C VAL A 13 -15.87 4.75 -15.85
N THR A 14 -15.40 5.90 -16.32
CA THR A 14 -15.22 6.16 -17.76
C THR A 14 -13.80 5.78 -18.17
N ILE A 15 -13.68 4.89 -19.15
CA ILE A 15 -12.41 4.45 -19.71
C ILE A 15 -12.33 4.86 -21.17
N ARG A 16 -11.19 5.44 -21.55
CA ARG A 16 -10.92 5.91 -22.90
C ARG A 16 -9.98 4.97 -23.63
N PHE A 17 -10.38 4.61 -24.84
CA PHE A 17 -9.61 3.86 -25.81
C PHE A 17 -9.25 4.75 -26.99
N ASP A 18 -8.14 4.44 -27.63
CA ASP A 18 -7.76 5.12 -28.87
C ASP A 18 -8.68 4.58 -29.98
N ALA A 19 -9.25 5.45 -30.80
CA ALA A 19 -10.05 4.97 -31.92
C ALA A 19 -9.17 4.17 -32.90
N PRO A 20 -9.70 3.08 -33.47
CA PRO A 20 -8.93 2.26 -34.39
C PRO A 20 -8.78 3.01 -35.72
N ASN A 21 -7.59 2.93 -36.31
CA ASN A 21 -7.33 3.49 -37.63
C ASN A 21 -7.82 2.50 -38.71
N LEU A 22 -9.12 2.22 -38.72
CA LEU A 22 -9.79 1.29 -39.64
C LEU A 22 -10.63 2.09 -40.64
N ASP A 23 -10.50 1.77 -41.92
CA ASP A 23 -11.32 2.37 -42.97
C ASP A 23 -12.69 1.67 -43.05
N GLY A 24 -13.73 2.43 -43.40
CA GLY A 24 -15.08 1.92 -43.62
C GLY A 24 -16.01 2.01 -42.41
N LYS A 25 -17.14 1.31 -42.45
CA LYS A 25 -18.06 1.24 -41.31
C LYS A 25 -17.45 0.31 -40.25
N ILE A 26 -17.46 0.77 -39.00
CA ILE A 26 -16.89 0.05 -37.87
C ILE A 26 -18.04 -0.46 -37.01
N THR A 27 -17.97 -1.73 -36.62
CA THR A 27 -18.78 -2.30 -35.55
C THR A 27 -17.88 -2.52 -34.35
N ALA A 28 -18.34 -2.11 -33.17
CA ALA A 28 -17.56 -2.22 -31.95
C ALA A 28 -18.39 -2.87 -30.85
N SER A 29 -17.74 -3.70 -30.05
CA SER A 29 -18.31 -4.28 -28.86
C SER A 29 -17.29 -4.31 -27.73
N TYR A 30 -17.77 -4.25 -26.50
CA TYR A 30 -16.92 -4.41 -25.34
C TYR A 30 -17.48 -5.44 -24.37
N ARG A 31 -16.58 -6.01 -23.58
CA ARG A 31 -16.94 -6.88 -22.45
C ARG A 31 -16.03 -6.60 -21.27
N VAL A 32 -16.57 -6.83 -20.07
CA VAL A 32 -15.84 -6.64 -18.82
C VAL A 32 -15.59 -7.99 -18.18
N GLN A 33 -14.34 -8.22 -17.78
CA GLN A 33 -13.92 -9.40 -17.03
C GLN A 33 -13.33 -9.01 -15.68
N ASP A 34 -13.42 -9.92 -14.71
CA ASP A 34 -12.69 -9.81 -13.46
C ASP A 34 -11.26 -10.39 -13.57
N HIS A 35 -10.47 -10.21 -12.51
CA HIS A 35 -9.12 -10.79 -12.38
C HIS A 35 -9.05 -12.32 -12.38
N HIS A 36 -10.18 -13.03 -12.24
CA HIS A 36 -10.28 -14.48 -12.34
C HIS A 36 -10.67 -14.95 -13.75
N GLY A 37 -10.89 -14.02 -14.70
CA GLY A 37 -11.33 -14.30 -16.07
C GLY A 37 -12.83 -14.55 -16.18
N MET A 38 -13.61 -14.28 -15.13
CA MET A 38 -15.06 -14.38 -15.15
C MET A 38 -15.65 -13.15 -15.84
N LEU A 39 -16.54 -13.39 -16.80
CA LEU A 39 -17.29 -12.33 -17.48
C LEU A 39 -18.28 -11.70 -16.50
N LEU A 40 -18.17 -10.38 -16.35
CA LEU A 40 -19.13 -9.56 -15.62
C LEU A 40 -20.22 -9.01 -16.55
N THR A 41 -19.88 -8.85 -17.83
CA THR A 41 -20.83 -8.55 -18.90
C THR A 41 -20.54 -9.44 -20.11
N ASP A 42 -21.58 -9.75 -20.86
CA ASP A 42 -21.44 -10.26 -22.22
C ASP A 42 -20.98 -9.14 -23.17
N GLU A 43 -20.78 -9.46 -24.45
CA GLU A 43 -20.40 -8.48 -25.47
C GLU A 43 -21.53 -7.48 -25.71
N LEU A 44 -21.30 -6.24 -25.26
CA LEU A 44 -22.22 -5.11 -25.41
C LEU A 44 -21.79 -4.28 -26.62
N PRO A 45 -22.71 -3.95 -27.54
CA PRO A 45 -22.39 -3.10 -28.68
C PRO A 45 -22.10 -1.67 -28.23
N ILE A 46 -21.19 -1.00 -28.93
CA ILE A 46 -20.91 0.42 -28.77
C ILE A 46 -20.83 1.08 -30.13
N ASP A 47 -21.38 2.28 -30.24
CA ASP A 47 -21.30 3.08 -31.45
C ASP A 47 -19.92 3.73 -31.54
N VAL A 48 -19.23 3.50 -32.66
CA VAL A 48 -17.94 4.12 -32.99
C VAL A 48 -18.04 4.64 -34.41
N TYR A 49 -17.63 5.89 -34.61
CA TYR A 49 -17.64 6.55 -35.90
C TYR A 49 -16.21 6.68 -36.44
N SER A 50 -16.06 6.72 -37.76
CA SER A 50 -14.75 6.74 -38.44
C SER A 50 -13.94 8.01 -38.17
N ASP A 51 -14.59 9.08 -37.74
CA ASP A 51 -13.99 10.36 -37.36
C ASP A 51 -13.71 10.49 -35.86
N ASP A 52 -14.10 9.51 -35.05
CA ASP A 52 -13.77 9.48 -33.64
C ASP A 52 -12.27 9.32 -33.47
N GLU A 53 -11.67 10.15 -32.63
CA GLU A 53 -10.25 10.01 -32.25
C GLU A 53 -10.12 9.08 -31.04
N PHE A 54 -11.20 8.91 -30.27
CA PHE A 54 -11.26 8.10 -29.06
C PHE A 54 -12.64 7.49 -28.85
N VAL A 55 -12.66 6.30 -28.24
CA VAL A 55 -13.88 5.62 -27.82
C VAL A 55 -13.97 5.66 -26.30
N GLU A 56 -15.04 6.22 -25.76
CA GLU A 56 -15.28 6.28 -24.32
C GLU A 56 -16.32 5.25 -23.88
N ILE A 57 -15.94 4.40 -22.93
CA ILE A 57 -16.80 3.36 -22.37
C ILE A 57 -17.08 3.72 -20.92
N VAL A 58 -18.36 3.87 -20.58
CA VAL A 58 -18.80 4.07 -19.20
C VAL A 58 -19.16 2.71 -18.60
N ILE A 59 -18.45 2.32 -17.55
CA ILE A 59 -18.77 1.13 -16.76
C ILE A 59 -19.64 1.56 -15.58
N ASP A 60 -20.84 1.00 -15.51
CA ASP A 60 -21.82 1.31 -14.47
C ASP A 60 -21.35 0.93 -13.06
N ASP A 61 -21.97 1.57 -12.07
CA ASP A 61 -21.67 1.37 -10.65
C ASP A 61 -21.91 -0.09 -10.20
N GLU A 62 -22.91 -0.77 -10.76
CA GLU A 62 -23.27 -2.14 -10.42
C GLU A 62 -22.13 -3.13 -10.71
N LEU A 63 -21.51 -3.02 -11.88
CA LEU A 63 -20.35 -3.83 -12.29
C LEU A 63 -19.10 -3.51 -11.45
N ASN A 64 -19.11 -2.35 -10.82
CA ASN A 64 -18.04 -1.85 -9.98
C ASN A 64 -18.27 -2.11 -8.49
N ARG A 65 -19.30 -2.89 -8.12
CA ARG A 65 -19.47 -3.38 -6.75
C ARG A 65 -18.48 -4.53 -6.48
N LEU A 66 -18.08 -4.64 -5.20
CA LEU A 66 -17.25 -5.71 -4.71
C LEU A 66 -18.13 -6.74 -3.99
N ASP A 67 -17.90 -8.01 -4.25
CA ASP A 67 -18.71 -9.09 -3.68
C ASP A 67 -18.22 -9.50 -2.29
N GLY A 68 -19.16 -9.71 -1.37
CA GLY A 68 -18.91 -10.29 -0.04
C GLY A 68 -17.83 -9.53 0.74
N PHE A 69 -16.70 -10.21 1.02
CA PHE A 69 -15.56 -9.66 1.78
C PHE A 69 -14.42 -9.12 0.89
N GLN A 70 -14.63 -9.02 -0.42
CA GLN A 70 -13.61 -8.48 -1.32
C GLN A 70 -13.35 -7.00 -1.00
N ARG A 71 -12.08 -6.65 -0.77
CA ARG A 71 -11.63 -5.27 -0.52
C ARG A 71 -11.12 -4.58 -1.77
N LYS A 72 -10.74 -5.37 -2.77
CA LYS A 72 -10.25 -4.90 -4.06
C LYS A 72 -10.56 -5.92 -5.13
N ALA A 73 -10.75 -5.46 -6.36
CA ALA A 73 -10.86 -6.30 -7.54
C ALA A 73 -10.25 -5.58 -8.75
N LEU A 74 -9.81 -6.34 -9.75
CA LEU A 74 -9.45 -5.79 -11.05
C LEU A 74 -10.66 -5.89 -11.98
N ARG A 75 -10.79 -4.91 -12.85
CA ARG A 75 -11.65 -4.96 -14.04
C ARG A 75 -10.78 -4.86 -15.27
N ILE A 76 -11.02 -5.76 -16.21
CA ILE A 76 -10.35 -5.82 -17.49
C ILE A 76 -11.43 -5.57 -18.55
N ILE A 77 -11.30 -4.50 -19.30
CA ILE A 77 -12.20 -4.17 -20.41
C ILE A 77 -11.51 -4.59 -21.69
N HIS A 78 -12.19 -5.44 -22.44
CA HIS A 78 -11.80 -5.81 -23.80
C HIS A 78 -12.71 -5.06 -24.77
N LEU A 79 -12.11 -4.28 -25.65
CA LEU A 79 -12.78 -3.63 -26.78
C LEU A 79 -12.39 -4.38 -28.05
N THR A 80 -13.39 -4.87 -28.77
CA THR A 80 -13.25 -5.50 -30.09
C THR A 80 -13.91 -4.60 -31.11
N MET A 81 -13.21 -4.31 -32.20
CA MET A 81 -13.70 -3.47 -33.29
C MET A 81 -13.41 -4.18 -34.61
N GLU A 82 -14.39 -4.21 -35.51
CA GLU A 82 -14.33 -4.90 -36.80
C GLU A 82 -14.87 -3.98 -37.89
N ASN A 83 -14.16 -3.88 -39.02
CA ASN A 83 -14.64 -3.15 -40.20
C ASN A 83 -15.37 -4.09 -41.19
N ASP A 84 -16.06 -3.51 -42.16
CA ASP A 84 -16.77 -4.27 -43.20
C ASP A 84 -15.84 -5.15 -44.07
N ASP A 85 -14.53 -4.86 -44.09
CA ASP A 85 -13.51 -5.64 -44.82
C ASP A 85 -12.98 -6.86 -44.02
N GLY A 86 -13.41 -7.01 -42.76
CA GLY A 86 -13.07 -8.14 -41.87
C GLY A 86 -11.78 -7.94 -41.06
N ASP A 87 -11.22 -6.74 -41.05
CA ASP A 87 -10.10 -6.37 -40.17
C ASP A 87 -10.60 -6.17 -38.74
N VAL A 88 -9.96 -6.87 -37.80
CA VAL A 88 -10.31 -6.85 -36.38
C VAL A 88 -9.21 -6.19 -35.57
N ALA A 89 -9.56 -5.14 -34.83
CA ALA A 89 -8.71 -4.49 -33.83
C ALA A 89 -9.20 -4.83 -32.41
N GLN A 90 -8.28 -5.27 -31.56
CA GLN A 90 -8.57 -5.55 -30.15
C GLN A 90 -7.71 -4.67 -29.25
N GLN A 91 -8.34 -4.06 -28.26
CA GLN A 91 -7.67 -3.28 -27.23
C GLN A 91 -8.09 -3.72 -25.84
N GLU A 92 -7.16 -3.56 -24.89
CA GLU A 92 -7.38 -3.90 -23.50
C GLU A 92 -7.00 -2.75 -22.59
N ARG A 93 -7.84 -2.48 -21.60
CA ARG A 93 -7.56 -1.56 -20.50
C ARG A 93 -7.92 -2.22 -19.18
N ARG A 94 -7.17 -1.87 -18.14
CA ARG A 94 -7.30 -2.42 -16.79
C ARG A 94 -7.40 -1.30 -15.78
N TYR A 95 -8.27 -1.47 -14.79
CA TYR A 95 -8.33 -0.60 -13.62
C TYR A 95 -8.65 -1.42 -12.37
N ALA A 96 -8.25 -0.89 -11.21
CA ALA A 96 -8.55 -1.47 -9.92
C ALA A 96 -9.77 -0.80 -9.28
N ILE A 97 -10.56 -1.59 -8.59
CA ILE A 97 -11.64 -1.15 -7.71
C ILE A 97 -11.22 -1.43 -6.28
N ILE A 98 -11.44 -0.49 -5.37
CA ILE A 98 -11.17 -0.62 -3.93
C ILE A 98 -12.42 -0.29 -3.11
N ALA A 99 -12.66 -1.03 -2.03
CA ALA A 99 -13.86 -0.90 -1.19
C ALA A 99 -13.99 0.48 -0.52
N SER A 100 -12.85 1.13 -0.27
CA SER A 100 -12.74 2.40 0.43
C SER A 100 -11.42 3.05 0.02
N ALA A 101 -11.40 4.38 -0.07
CA ALA A 101 -10.16 5.13 -0.21
C ALA A 101 -9.30 5.03 1.06
N ASP A 102 -9.95 4.91 2.22
CA ASP A 102 -9.31 4.79 3.52
C ASP A 102 -8.94 3.34 3.84
N LEU A 103 -7.76 3.19 4.44
CA LEU A 103 -7.24 1.94 4.95
C LEU A 103 -7.91 1.60 6.28
N PHE A 104 -8.29 0.34 6.48
CA PHE A 104 -8.93 -0.08 7.73
C PHE A 104 -7.88 -0.25 8.84
N VAL A 105 -8.00 0.54 9.91
CA VAL A 105 -7.16 0.45 11.11
C VAL A 105 -7.77 -0.50 12.14
N PRO A 106 -7.01 -1.43 12.78
CA PRO A 106 -5.59 -1.77 12.57
C PRO A 106 -5.33 -2.87 11.52
N GLN A 107 -6.38 -3.37 10.84
CA GLN A 107 -6.33 -4.63 10.08
C GLN A 107 -5.46 -4.56 8.81
N GLU A 108 -5.52 -3.45 8.08
CA GLU A 108 -4.75 -3.21 6.87
C GLU A 108 -3.55 -2.31 7.13
N THR A 109 -3.73 -1.32 8.00
CA THR A 109 -2.69 -0.38 8.43
C THR A 109 -2.86 -0.03 9.89
N LEU A 110 -1.81 0.49 10.51
CA LEU A 110 -1.88 0.99 11.89
C LEU A 110 -2.32 2.46 11.95
N ILE A 111 -2.15 3.21 10.85
CA ILE A 111 -2.62 4.58 10.69
C ILE A 111 -3.21 4.79 9.30
N THR A 112 -4.07 5.78 9.15
CA THR A 112 -4.57 6.20 7.83
C THR A 112 -3.54 7.08 7.12
N VAL A 113 -3.70 7.29 5.80
CA VAL A 113 -2.83 8.21 5.05
C VAL A 113 -3.03 9.66 5.54
N ALA A 114 -4.27 10.06 5.82
CA ALA A 114 -4.58 11.39 6.32
C ALA A 114 -3.97 11.64 7.72
N GLU A 115 -4.05 10.64 8.60
CA GLU A 115 -3.40 10.67 9.91
C GLU A 115 -1.87 10.76 9.79
N ALA A 116 -1.27 9.99 8.88
CA ALA A 116 0.15 10.10 8.60
C ALA A 116 0.51 11.53 8.15
N GLU A 117 -0.27 12.14 7.24
CA GLU A 117 -0.04 13.50 6.77
C GLU A 117 -0.16 14.55 7.87
N LEU A 118 -1.07 14.37 8.83
CA LEU A 118 -1.17 15.23 10.01
C LEU A 118 0.09 15.13 10.86
N HIS A 119 0.58 13.91 11.11
CA HIS A 119 1.79 13.66 11.89
C HIS A 119 3.08 14.14 11.21
N LEU A 120 3.09 14.32 9.87
CA LEU A 120 4.26 14.87 9.16
C LEU A 120 4.65 16.29 9.61
N LEU A 121 3.74 17.03 10.25
CA LEU A 121 4.04 18.34 10.82
C LEU A 121 5.09 18.26 11.93
N ASP A 122 5.12 17.14 12.67
CA ASP A 122 5.93 16.96 13.86
C ASP A 122 7.08 15.95 13.67
N VAL A 123 7.06 15.16 12.59
CA VAL A 123 8.05 14.11 12.32
C VAL A 123 9.15 14.64 11.39
N PRO A 124 10.41 14.78 11.86
CA PRO A 124 11.52 15.24 11.03
C PRO A 124 12.09 14.12 10.15
N ASN A 125 12.86 14.50 9.11
CA ASN A 125 13.70 13.60 8.29
C ASN A 125 12.94 12.52 7.49
N VAL A 126 11.76 12.84 6.96
CA VAL A 126 10.90 11.91 6.20
C VAL A 126 10.69 12.39 4.75
N SER A 127 11.80 12.78 4.11
CA SER A 127 11.78 13.43 2.80
C SER A 127 11.34 12.51 1.66
N LYS A 128 11.58 11.20 1.75
CA LYS A 128 11.12 10.23 0.75
C LYS A 128 9.62 10.05 0.85
N PHE A 129 9.10 9.97 2.07
CA PHE A 129 7.67 9.88 2.31
C PHE A 129 6.93 11.16 1.87
N LEU A 130 7.47 12.34 2.16
CA LEU A 130 6.91 13.63 1.74
C LEU A 130 6.87 13.79 0.22
N GLY A 131 7.93 13.34 -0.48
CA GLY A 131 8.04 13.47 -1.94
C GLY A 131 7.31 12.42 -2.75
N ALA A 132 6.77 11.38 -2.12
CA ALA A 132 6.09 10.26 -2.78
C ALA A 132 4.65 10.59 -3.19
N SER A 133 4.17 9.94 -4.25
CA SER A 133 2.76 10.05 -4.68
C SER A 133 1.82 9.46 -3.63
N GLN A 134 0.52 9.82 -3.67
CA GLN A 134 -0.47 9.25 -2.75
C GLN A 134 -0.54 7.71 -2.84
N GLY A 135 -0.41 7.16 -4.05
CA GLY A 135 -0.37 5.71 -4.27
C GLY A 135 0.86 5.05 -3.65
N GLU A 136 2.03 5.71 -3.72
CA GLU A 136 3.28 5.25 -3.12
C GLU A 136 3.25 5.34 -1.59
N LYS A 137 2.77 6.46 -1.03
CA LYS A 137 2.57 6.64 0.42
C LYS A 137 1.68 5.54 0.99
N ARG A 138 0.55 5.26 0.33
CA ARG A 138 -0.38 4.19 0.73
C ARG A 138 0.32 2.83 0.77
N LYS A 139 1.03 2.46 -0.30
CA LYS A 139 1.78 1.19 -0.36
C LYS A 139 2.84 1.11 0.74
N ALA A 140 3.55 2.21 1.00
CA ALA A 140 4.57 2.29 2.01
C ALA A 140 4.00 2.13 3.44
N ILE A 141 2.88 2.80 3.75
CA ILE A 141 2.21 2.66 5.06
C ILE A 141 1.72 1.22 5.28
N ILE A 142 1.17 0.56 4.26
CA ILE A 142 0.73 -0.85 4.36
C ILE A 142 1.91 -1.75 4.71
N GLU A 143 3.02 -1.63 3.98
CA GLU A 143 4.21 -2.45 4.23
C GLU A 143 4.84 -2.13 5.60
N ALA A 144 4.91 -0.85 5.97
CA ALA A 144 5.41 -0.40 7.26
C ALA A 144 4.57 -0.95 8.43
N SER A 145 3.25 -0.83 8.32
CA SER A 145 2.30 -1.36 9.30
C SER A 145 2.44 -2.88 9.43
N ARG A 146 2.59 -3.60 8.32
CA ARG A 146 2.81 -5.06 8.33
C ARG A 146 4.07 -5.45 9.09
N ARG A 147 5.18 -4.71 8.91
CA ARG A 147 6.45 -4.96 9.63
C ARG A 147 6.35 -4.64 11.11
N ILE A 148 5.74 -3.50 11.45
CA ILE A 148 5.55 -3.10 12.85
C ILE A 148 4.62 -4.07 13.58
N SER A 149 3.54 -4.52 12.94
CA SER A 149 2.61 -5.50 13.52
C SER A 149 3.25 -6.88 13.77
N ALA A 150 4.38 -7.20 13.13
CA ALA A 150 5.15 -8.41 13.42
C ALA A 150 5.99 -8.28 14.71
N MET A 151 6.15 -7.07 15.27
CA MET A 151 6.78 -6.87 16.57
C MET A 151 5.91 -7.42 17.70
N ARG A 152 6.54 -7.79 18.81
CA ARG A 152 5.86 -8.23 20.03
C ARG A 152 6.06 -7.18 21.11
N PHE A 153 4.97 -6.59 21.58
CA PHE A 153 4.99 -5.56 22.60
C PHE A 153 4.65 -6.13 23.97
N ASN A 154 5.38 -5.66 24.97
CA ASN A 154 5.12 -6.03 26.35
C ASN A 154 4.03 -5.10 26.92
N PRO A 155 2.84 -5.61 27.25
CA PRO A 155 1.76 -4.82 27.82
C PRO A 155 2.21 -4.08 29.08
N ALA A 156 2.98 -4.72 29.97
CA ALA A 156 3.44 -4.07 31.21
C ALA A 156 4.22 -2.80 30.91
N VAL A 157 5.12 -2.88 29.93
CA VAL A 157 5.96 -1.75 29.51
C VAL A 157 5.16 -0.70 28.75
N VAL A 158 4.20 -1.11 27.91
CA VAL A 158 3.30 -0.20 27.16
C VAL A 158 2.50 0.66 28.13
N TYR A 159 1.84 0.04 29.10
CA TYR A 159 0.97 0.75 30.04
C TYR A 159 1.78 1.57 31.07
N GLU A 160 2.89 1.03 31.60
CA GLU A 160 3.80 1.75 32.50
C GLU A 160 4.35 3.03 31.85
N ARG A 161 4.90 2.93 30.64
CA ARG A 161 5.48 4.10 29.95
C ARG A 161 4.45 5.12 29.49
N SER A 162 3.20 4.70 29.40
CA SER A 162 2.07 5.58 29.06
C SER A 162 1.43 6.22 30.29
N GLY A 163 1.87 5.86 31.51
CA GLY A 163 1.32 6.39 32.76
C GLY A 163 -0.01 5.75 33.18
N CYS A 164 -0.41 4.66 32.54
CA CYS A 164 -1.69 3.97 32.75
C CYS A 164 -1.49 2.77 33.68
N PHE A 165 -1.21 3.02 34.96
CA PHE A 165 -0.85 1.97 35.93
C PHE A 165 -2.03 1.11 36.43
N ALA A 166 -3.27 1.57 36.24
CA ALA A 166 -4.46 0.99 36.90
C ALA A 166 -5.27 0.02 36.01
N ASP A 167 -5.13 0.10 34.68
CA ASP A 167 -5.94 -0.67 33.73
C ASP A 167 -5.05 -1.66 32.98
N PHE A 168 -4.63 -2.73 33.67
CA PHE A 168 -3.86 -3.79 33.04
C PHE A 168 -4.78 -4.91 32.54
N PRO A 169 -5.17 -4.93 31.25
CA PRO A 169 -5.74 -6.13 30.67
C PRO A 169 -4.71 -7.26 30.76
N SER A 170 -5.16 -8.44 31.22
CA SER A 170 -4.34 -9.65 31.33
C SER A 170 -3.95 -10.19 29.94
N PHE A 171 -3.03 -9.51 29.27
CA PHE A 171 -2.41 -9.98 28.03
C PHE A 171 -1.35 -11.03 28.39
N ASP A 172 -1.79 -12.28 28.56
CA ASP A 172 -0.96 -13.41 29.00
C ASP A 172 0.23 -13.71 28.05
N LYS A 173 0.23 -13.14 26.82
CA LYS A 173 1.24 -13.42 25.77
C LYS A 173 1.81 -12.18 25.05
N GLY A 174 1.57 -10.98 25.57
CA GLY A 174 1.96 -9.75 24.89
C GLY A 174 0.86 -9.14 24.01
N ILE A 175 1.05 -7.91 23.54
CA ILE A 175 0.12 -7.25 22.60
C ILE A 175 0.50 -7.67 21.18
N ASP A 176 -0.46 -8.28 20.47
CA ASP A 176 -0.35 -8.70 19.06
C ASP A 176 -1.25 -7.82 18.20
N LEU A 177 -0.68 -6.80 17.55
CA LEU A 177 -1.44 -5.83 16.75
C LEU A 177 -2.22 -6.48 15.60
N THR A 178 -1.80 -7.65 15.10
CA THR A 178 -2.48 -8.35 14.00
C THR A 178 -3.82 -8.97 14.40
N ARG A 179 -4.09 -9.08 15.70
CA ARG A 179 -5.27 -9.77 16.25
C ARG A 179 -6.26 -8.83 16.93
N LEU A 180 -5.95 -7.54 16.99
CA LEU A 180 -6.81 -6.54 17.62
C LEU A 180 -7.96 -6.17 16.68
N SER A 181 -9.16 -6.09 17.25
CA SER A 181 -10.27 -5.39 16.63
C SER A 181 -10.05 -3.87 16.66
N ALA A 182 -10.85 -3.13 15.90
CA ALA A 182 -10.76 -1.66 15.87
C ALA A 182 -11.00 -1.04 17.27
N GLY A 183 -11.95 -1.58 18.04
CA GLY A 183 -12.21 -1.12 19.41
C GLY A 183 -11.00 -1.34 20.33
N GLU A 184 -10.48 -2.57 20.36
CA GLU A 184 -9.33 -2.93 21.20
C GLU A 184 -8.06 -2.15 20.84
N TYR A 185 -7.91 -1.76 19.57
CA TYR A 185 -6.80 -0.93 19.13
C TYR A 185 -6.92 0.51 19.64
N MET A 186 -8.11 1.09 19.57
CA MET A 186 -8.36 2.46 20.06
C MET A 186 -8.31 2.57 21.58
N ASP A 187 -8.54 1.46 22.29
CA ASP A 187 -8.39 1.37 23.75
C ASP A 187 -6.92 1.30 24.20
N LEU A 188 -5.97 1.16 23.28
CA LEU A 188 -4.54 1.22 23.62
C LEU A 188 -4.16 2.62 24.13
N PRO A 189 -3.13 2.73 24.98
CA PRO A 189 -2.74 4.02 25.52
C PRO A 189 -2.38 5.04 24.42
N ALA A 190 -2.93 6.26 24.51
CA ALA A 190 -2.76 7.29 23.48
C ALA A 190 -1.30 7.55 23.10
N ARG A 191 -0.41 7.62 24.11
CA ARG A 191 1.04 7.80 23.88
C ARG A 191 1.65 6.66 23.06
N PHE A 192 1.19 5.43 23.25
CA PHE A 192 1.65 4.28 22.48
C PHE A 192 1.14 4.34 21.03
N LEU A 193 -0.10 4.79 20.81
CA LEU A 193 -0.66 5.01 19.48
C LEU A 193 0.10 6.12 18.73
N GLU A 194 0.42 7.24 19.38
CA GLU A 194 1.26 8.30 18.82
C GLU A 194 2.65 7.77 18.40
N ASP A 195 3.29 6.98 19.27
CA ASP A 195 4.58 6.36 18.98
C ASP A 195 4.48 5.34 17.83
N ILE A 196 3.37 4.60 17.70
CA ILE A 196 3.10 3.74 16.55
C ILE A 196 3.00 4.59 15.28
N ALA A 197 2.23 5.68 15.28
CA ALA A 197 2.06 6.54 14.11
C ALA A 197 3.40 7.07 13.60
N VAL A 198 4.21 7.62 14.51
CA VAL A 198 5.56 8.12 14.21
C VAL A 198 6.45 7.00 13.65
N ALA A 199 6.40 5.81 14.24
CA ALA A 199 7.21 4.68 13.78
C ALA A 199 6.77 4.18 12.39
N VAL A 200 5.47 4.15 12.10
CA VAL A 200 4.95 3.79 10.78
C VAL A 200 5.47 4.75 9.72
N ILE A 201 5.49 6.05 10.00
CA ILE A 201 6.00 7.06 9.04
C ILE A 201 7.50 6.85 8.80
N TYR A 202 8.30 6.64 9.84
CA TYR A 202 9.73 6.35 9.66
C TYR A 202 9.99 5.07 8.88
N GLU A 203 9.23 4.01 9.14
CA GLU A 203 9.34 2.76 8.41
C GLU A 203 8.88 2.92 6.97
N ALA A 204 7.82 3.68 6.72
CA ALA A 204 7.33 3.97 5.37
C ALA A 204 8.35 4.77 4.56
N ASP A 205 9.02 5.75 5.17
CA ASP A 205 10.14 6.48 4.55
C ASP A 205 11.31 5.54 4.20
N ASP A 206 11.66 4.62 5.10
CA ASP A 206 12.65 3.56 4.86
C ASP A 206 12.23 2.63 3.69
N VAL A 207 10.95 2.27 3.59
CA VAL A 207 10.40 1.43 2.51
C VAL A 207 10.49 2.15 1.15
N LEU A 208 10.31 3.47 1.12
CA LEU A 208 10.43 4.30 -0.09
C LEU A 208 11.89 4.60 -0.47
N GLY A 209 12.85 3.92 0.15
CA GLY A 209 14.27 3.99 -0.17
C GLY A 209 15.12 4.65 0.91
N GLY A 210 14.51 5.26 1.93
CA GLY A 210 15.17 5.77 3.12
C GLY A 210 16.47 6.56 2.87
N ASP A 211 17.43 6.37 3.79
CA ASP A 211 18.79 6.86 3.64
C ASP A 211 19.62 5.88 2.77
N PRO A 212 20.17 6.33 1.62
CA PRO A 212 20.98 5.48 0.74
C PRO A 212 22.21 4.88 1.43
N ILE A 213 22.78 5.56 2.44
CA ILE A 213 23.94 5.07 3.20
C ILE A 213 23.54 3.85 4.04
N ASP A 214 22.40 3.93 4.71
CA ASP A 214 21.90 2.81 5.52
C ASP A 214 21.47 1.64 4.64
N LEU A 215 20.92 1.92 3.45
CA LEU A 215 20.60 0.88 2.46
C LEU A 215 21.87 0.17 1.97
N ALA A 216 22.92 0.91 1.63
CA ALA A 216 24.23 0.36 1.21
C ALA A 216 24.87 -0.50 2.32
N ARG A 217 24.74 -0.08 3.59
CA ARG A 217 25.19 -0.88 4.74
C ARG A 217 24.39 -2.17 4.89
N ARG A 218 23.05 -2.12 4.79
CA ARG A 218 22.18 -3.30 4.90
C ARG A 218 22.39 -4.28 3.75
N SER A 219 22.75 -3.81 2.55
CA SER A 219 23.07 -4.65 1.39
C SER A 219 24.47 -5.29 1.47
N GLY A 220 25.28 -4.92 2.45
CA GLY A 220 26.63 -5.45 2.65
C GLY A 220 27.68 -4.80 1.75
N LEU A 221 27.42 -3.59 1.25
CA LEU A 221 28.39 -2.82 0.49
C LEU A 221 29.54 -2.39 1.42
N VAL A 222 30.76 -2.86 1.14
CA VAL A 222 31.95 -2.59 1.98
C VAL A 222 32.64 -1.30 1.54
N SER A 223 32.64 -1.02 0.23
CA SER A 223 33.13 0.23 -0.30
C SER A 223 32.44 0.60 -1.61
N GLU A 224 32.34 1.90 -1.86
CA GLU A 224 31.87 2.46 -3.12
C GLU A 224 32.88 3.50 -3.60
N ARG A 225 33.22 3.46 -4.89
CA ARG A 225 34.12 4.43 -5.50
C ARG A 225 33.30 5.32 -6.45
N VAL A 226 33.16 6.58 -6.09
CA VAL A 226 32.50 7.61 -6.91
C VAL A 226 33.58 8.54 -7.44
N GLY A 227 33.95 8.36 -8.72
CA GLY A 227 35.08 9.06 -9.33
C GLY A 227 36.40 8.73 -8.63
N GLU A 228 37.02 9.73 -8.00
CA GLU A 228 38.28 9.60 -7.27
C GLU A 228 38.09 9.29 -5.78
N THR A 229 36.89 9.50 -5.23
CA THR A 229 36.65 9.33 -3.79
C THR A 229 36.15 7.92 -3.47
N SER A 230 36.75 7.28 -2.47
CA SER A 230 36.35 5.98 -1.94
C SER A 230 35.63 6.17 -0.61
N LEU A 231 34.37 5.75 -0.55
CA LEU A 231 33.63 5.62 0.70
C LEU A 231 33.81 4.20 1.23
N THR A 232 34.28 4.06 2.46
CA THR A 232 34.47 2.76 3.12
C THR A 232 33.49 2.64 4.27
N TYR A 233 32.71 1.57 4.29
CA TYR A 233 31.72 1.29 5.34
C TYR A 233 32.33 0.34 6.39
N GLN A 234 31.88 0.42 7.65
CA GLN A 234 32.36 -0.48 8.71
C GLN A 234 32.06 -1.95 8.37
N GLN A 235 33.03 -2.83 8.60
CA GLN A 235 32.88 -4.26 8.35
C GLN A 235 31.98 -4.93 9.39
N GLY A 236 30.92 -5.58 8.89
CA GLY A 236 29.98 -6.38 9.70
C GLY A 236 28.54 -6.09 9.28
N ARG A 237 27.80 -7.13 8.88
CA ARG A 237 26.36 -7.00 8.60
C ARG A 237 25.66 -6.78 9.95
N PRO A 238 25.03 -5.62 10.20
CA PRO A 238 24.27 -5.42 11.43
C PRO A 238 23.13 -6.45 11.49
N ALA A 239 22.76 -6.87 12.70
CA ALA A 239 21.59 -7.73 12.89
C ALA A 239 20.39 -7.11 12.18
N GLN A 240 19.73 -7.87 11.31
CA GLN A 240 18.54 -7.38 10.62
C GLN A 240 17.39 -7.33 11.62
N GLU A 241 17.03 -6.13 12.03
CA GLU A 241 15.81 -5.88 12.79
C GLU A 241 14.59 -6.02 11.86
N ILE A 242 13.43 -6.36 12.44
CA ILE A 242 12.15 -6.53 11.71
C ILE A 242 11.72 -5.21 11.04
N VAL A 243 12.12 -4.08 11.62
CA VAL A 243 11.86 -2.71 11.19
C VAL A 243 13.18 -1.95 11.10
N GLY A 244 13.18 -0.81 10.42
CA GLY A 244 14.29 0.13 10.36
C GLY A 244 14.66 0.71 11.71
N ALA A 245 15.92 1.13 11.84
CA ALA A 245 16.48 1.60 13.11
C ALA A 245 15.74 2.82 13.71
N ARG A 246 15.16 3.68 12.86
CA ARG A 246 14.37 4.85 13.30
C ARG A 246 13.06 4.40 13.94
N ALA A 247 12.30 3.55 13.26
CA ALA A 247 11.08 2.96 13.80
C ALA A 247 11.37 2.13 15.06
N PHE A 248 12.45 1.35 15.08
CA PHE A 248 12.86 0.59 16.26
C PHE A 248 13.27 1.48 17.44
N ARG A 249 13.88 2.65 17.21
CA ARG A 249 14.23 3.58 18.29
C ARG A 249 12.99 4.10 19.03
N VAL A 250 11.89 4.29 18.29
CA VAL A 250 10.60 4.71 18.83
C VAL A 250 9.92 3.55 19.58
N LEU A 251 9.82 2.39 18.94
CA LEU A 251 9.01 1.27 19.44
C LEU A 251 9.75 0.27 20.33
N GLY A 252 11.07 0.18 20.22
CA GLY A 252 11.91 -0.77 20.95
C GLY A 252 11.91 -0.53 22.46
N LYS A 253 11.43 0.62 22.92
CA LYS A 253 11.19 0.91 24.35
C LYS A 253 10.00 0.13 24.93
N TYR A 254 9.13 -0.42 24.07
CA TYR A 254 7.93 -1.20 24.43
C TYR A 254 8.12 -2.71 24.30
N THR A 255 9.30 -3.17 23.88
CA THR A 255 9.61 -4.60 23.73
C THR A 255 10.44 -5.11 24.92
N THR A 256 10.28 -6.39 25.26
CA THR A 256 11.10 -7.01 26.31
C THR A 256 12.47 -7.41 25.74
N ARG A 257 13.55 -6.83 26.25
CA ARG A 257 14.92 -7.27 25.93
C ARG A 257 15.36 -8.37 26.91
N SER A 258 14.81 -9.58 26.81
CA SER A 258 15.35 -10.70 27.59
C SER A 258 16.56 -11.30 26.87
N TYR A 259 17.73 -10.68 27.04
CA TYR A 259 19.00 -11.26 26.56
C TYR A 259 19.51 -12.24 27.63
N ARG A 260 19.14 -13.52 27.54
CA ARG A 260 19.76 -14.58 28.34
C ARG A 260 21.12 -14.91 27.71
N ILE A 261 22.18 -14.27 28.18
CA ILE A 261 23.55 -14.73 27.92
C ILE A 261 23.77 -15.96 28.79
N GLY A 262 23.52 -17.14 28.24
CA GLY A 262 24.09 -18.36 28.80
C GLY A 262 25.60 -18.29 28.61
N ARG A 263 26.36 -18.19 29.70
CA ARG A 263 27.78 -18.52 29.67
C ARG A 263 27.88 -20.02 29.41
N GLY A 264 28.26 -20.40 28.20
CA GLY A 264 28.80 -21.71 27.86
C GLY A 264 30.31 -21.59 27.69
#